data_AF-F0LJB7-F1
#
_entry.id   AF-F0LJB7-F1
#
_cell.length_a   1.000
_cell.length_b   1.000
_cell.length_c   1.000
_cell.angle_alpha   90.00
_cell.angle_beta   90.00
_cell.angle_gamma   90.00
#
_symmetry.space_group_name_H-M   'P 1'
#
loop_
_entity.id
_entity.type
_entity.pdbx_description
1 polymer ?
#
loop_
_entity_poly.entity_id
_entity_poly.type
_entity_poly.pdbx_seq_one_letter_code
_entity_poly.pdbx_strand_id
1 'polypeptide(L)'
;MKMIGLKIEEALKIFPELQKYIKNGKLDFSSREARILYNKAVAKAVFDLKIEYHPKGLITPPISRYIFLKTFLRGGEKILEIGTGHSALMAIMAAKLFNCEAWATEIDEEFFEYAKRNIECNKVQVKLIKSKGQIIKGLIPEGEKFDVIFSAPPYYEKPTKGVLTPIEAVGGGEYGEKFSLKLLREAKDYLKPKGKVALFLPDKAPLLNAITQEAEKMGYRIRDIKFKAGTRVRHSLIFTL
;
A
#
# COMPACT_ATOMS: atom_id res chain seq x y z
N MET A 1 2.46 13.67 -17.79
CA MET A 1 1.56 13.50 -16.63
C MET A 1 1.69 14.75 -15.76
N LYS A 2 0.64 15.57 -15.60
CA LYS A 2 0.67 16.72 -14.67
C LYS A 2 1.11 16.20 -13.29
N MET A 3 1.97 16.94 -12.58
CA MET A 3 2.33 16.58 -11.20
C MET A 3 1.04 16.51 -10.36
N ILE A 4 0.69 15.31 -9.91
CA ILE A 4 -0.32 15.13 -8.88
C ILE A 4 0.38 15.50 -7.57
N GLY A 5 0.04 16.67 -7.02
CA GLY A 5 0.64 17.24 -5.82
C GLY A 5 -0.27 18.31 -5.22
N LEU A 6 -0.13 18.57 -3.93
CA LEU A 6 -0.84 19.65 -3.24
C LEU A 6 0.20 20.70 -2.84
N LYS A 7 -0.05 21.97 -3.14
CA LYS A 7 0.85 23.03 -2.67
C LYS A 7 0.73 23.19 -1.15
N ILE A 8 1.80 23.61 -0.47
CA ILE A 8 1.80 23.75 0.99
C ILE A 8 0.74 24.76 1.44
N GLU A 9 0.57 25.85 0.68
CA GLU A 9 -0.42 26.89 0.93
C GLU A 9 -1.86 26.35 0.83
N GLU A 10 -2.11 25.40 -0.07
CA GLU A 10 -3.40 24.72 -0.18
C GLU A 10 -3.60 23.74 0.97
N ALA A 11 -2.55 23.03 1.39
CA ALA A 11 -2.61 22.14 2.54
C ALA A 11 -2.91 22.90 3.85
N LEU A 12 -2.32 24.08 4.04
CA LEU A 12 -2.56 24.96 5.19
C LEU A 12 -4.01 25.44 5.29
N LYS A 13 -4.69 25.66 4.17
CA LYS A 13 -6.12 26.01 4.16
C LYS A 13 -7.01 24.87 4.66
N ILE A 14 -6.58 23.62 4.47
CA ILE A 14 -7.35 22.43 4.86
C ILE A 14 -7.03 22.03 6.30
N PHE A 15 -5.76 22.14 6.71
CA PHE A 15 -5.26 21.82 8.04
C PHE A 15 -4.38 22.96 8.55
N PRO A 16 -4.97 24.01 9.15
CA PRO A 16 -4.23 25.17 9.68
C PRO A 16 -3.17 24.82 10.73
N GLU A 17 -3.29 23.67 11.41
CA GLU A 17 -2.30 23.19 12.38
C GLU A 17 -0.92 22.95 11.75
N LEU A 18 -0.85 22.75 10.43
CA LEU A 18 0.41 22.66 9.68
C LEU A 18 1.29 23.90 9.87
N GLN A 19 0.70 25.06 10.20
CA GLN A 19 1.42 26.31 10.42
C GLN A 19 2.49 26.18 11.51
N LYS A 20 2.24 25.36 12.54
CA LYS A 20 3.16 25.08 13.65
C LYS A 20 4.46 24.41 13.20
N TYR A 21 4.46 23.82 12.00
CA TYR A 21 5.56 23.05 11.44
C TYR A 21 6.23 23.75 10.26
N ILE A 22 5.90 25.02 9.98
CA ILE A 22 6.59 25.81 8.96
C ILE A 22 7.88 26.39 9.56
N LYS A 23 9.02 26.06 8.94
CA LYS A 23 10.35 26.59 9.29
C LYS A 23 10.99 27.17 8.03
N ASN A 24 11.40 28.44 8.08
CA ASN A 24 12.02 29.16 6.94
C ASN A 24 11.19 29.05 5.64
N GLY A 25 9.87 29.21 5.74
CA GLY A 25 8.95 29.13 4.59
C GLY A 25 8.75 27.73 4.01
N LYS A 26 9.26 26.67 4.65
CA LYS A 26 9.11 25.28 4.21
C LYS A 26 8.48 24.44 5.31
N LEU A 27 7.69 23.43 4.91
CA LEU A 27 7.15 22.46 5.86
C LEU A 27 8.28 21.56 6.39
N ASP A 28 8.34 21.39 7.71
CA ASP A 28 9.27 20.49 8.38
C ASP A 28 8.86 19.03 8.18
N PHE A 29 9.33 18.43 7.09
CA PHE A 29 9.10 17.00 6.80
C PHE A 29 9.86 16.04 7.73
N SER A 30 10.70 16.52 8.65
CA SER A 30 11.28 15.67 9.70
C SER A 30 10.22 15.31 10.76
N SER A 31 9.31 16.25 11.08
CA SER A 31 8.18 15.99 11.98
C SER A 31 7.24 14.95 11.40
N ARG A 32 6.86 13.97 12.23
CA ARG A 32 5.90 12.92 11.86
C ARG A 32 4.50 13.51 11.75
N GLU A 33 4.14 14.38 12.68
CA GLU A 33 2.85 15.06 12.77
C GLU A 33 2.64 15.94 11.55
N ALA A 34 3.64 16.74 11.15
CA ALA A 34 3.62 17.53 9.92
C ALA A 34 3.37 16.65 8.69
N ARG A 35 4.07 15.52 8.59
CA ARG A 35 3.89 14.55 7.49
C ARG A 35 2.49 13.92 7.50
N ILE A 36 1.95 13.56 8.67
CA ILE A 36 0.60 13.02 8.79
C ILE A 36 -0.41 14.06 8.30
N LEU A 37 -0.36 15.28 8.84
CA LEU A 37 -1.29 16.36 8.48
C LEU A 37 -1.21 16.68 6.98
N TYR A 38 0.00 16.76 6.41
CA TYR A 38 0.16 17.00 4.99
C TYR A 38 -0.42 15.86 4.14
N ASN A 39 -0.19 14.60 4.51
CA ASN A 39 -0.77 13.47 3.76
C ASN A 39 -2.30 13.39 3.94
N LYS A 40 -2.86 13.78 5.09
CA LYS A 40 -4.31 13.96 5.25
C LYS A 40 -4.84 15.06 4.33
N ALA A 41 -4.13 16.18 4.20
CA ALA A 41 -4.48 17.27 3.29
C ALA A 41 -4.50 16.79 1.84
N VAL A 42 -3.46 16.05 1.42
CA VAL A 42 -3.37 15.46 0.08
C VAL A 42 -4.51 14.45 -0.16
N ALA A 43 -4.77 13.55 0.78
CA ALA A 43 -5.87 12.57 0.67
C ALA A 43 -7.21 13.27 0.45
N LYS A 44 -7.48 14.33 1.21
CA LYS A 44 -8.72 15.10 1.12
C LYS A 44 -8.81 15.93 -0.16
N ALA A 45 -7.78 16.71 -0.48
CA ALA A 45 -7.83 17.65 -1.60
C ALA A 45 -7.78 16.97 -2.97
N VAL A 46 -6.98 15.91 -3.09
CA VAL A 46 -6.68 15.30 -4.40
C VAL A 46 -7.58 14.11 -4.68
N PHE A 47 -7.97 13.36 -3.65
CA PHE A 47 -8.70 12.10 -3.80
C PHE A 47 -10.08 12.11 -3.13
N ASP A 48 -10.47 13.21 -2.49
CA ASP A 48 -11.69 13.31 -1.69
C ASP A 48 -11.77 12.18 -0.63
N LEU A 49 -10.66 11.91 0.04
CA LEU A 49 -10.56 10.88 1.08
C LEU A 49 -10.30 11.49 2.45
N LYS A 50 -11.05 11.01 3.45
CA LYS A 50 -10.84 11.33 4.87
C LYS A 50 -10.14 10.16 5.53
N ILE A 51 -8.89 10.35 5.91
CA ILE A 51 -8.06 9.26 6.46
C ILE A 51 -7.54 9.64 7.84
N GLU A 52 -7.87 8.81 8.82
CA GLU A 52 -7.27 8.78 10.14
C GLU A 52 -5.99 7.93 10.09
N TYR A 53 -4.89 8.48 10.63
CA TYR A 53 -3.61 7.77 10.72
C TYR A 53 -3.39 7.31 12.15
N HIS A 54 -2.94 6.08 12.30
CA HIS A 54 -2.51 5.55 13.58
C HIS A 54 -1.24 6.29 14.03
N PRO A 55 -1.12 6.72 15.30
CA PRO A 55 0.02 7.48 15.79
C PRO A 55 1.38 6.81 15.53
N LYS A 56 1.43 5.47 15.54
CA LYS A 56 2.65 4.68 15.31
C LYS A 56 2.73 3.99 13.94
N GLY A 57 1.68 4.00 13.12
CA GLY A 57 1.68 3.25 11.87
C GLY A 57 2.52 3.89 10.75
N LEU A 58 2.71 3.20 9.63
CA LEU A 58 3.37 3.78 8.46
C LEU A 58 2.65 5.03 7.94
N ILE A 59 3.36 6.14 7.72
CA ILE A 59 2.76 7.28 7.02
C ILE A 59 2.63 6.94 5.54
N THR A 60 1.46 6.47 5.13
CA THR A 60 1.10 6.09 3.77
C THR A 60 0.89 7.32 2.88
N PRO A 61 1.77 7.62 1.89
CA PRO A 61 1.62 8.81 1.05
C PRO A 61 0.61 8.57 -0.10
N PRO A 62 -0.53 9.29 -0.17
CA PRO A 62 -1.61 8.99 -1.10
C PRO A 62 -1.20 9.02 -2.58
N ILE A 63 -0.41 10.02 -2.98
CA ILE A 63 0.03 10.16 -4.38
C ILE A 63 0.82 8.95 -4.85
N SER A 64 1.77 8.48 -4.04
CA SER A 64 2.61 7.34 -4.40
C SER A 64 1.81 6.04 -4.51
N ARG A 65 0.77 5.87 -3.67
CA ARG A 65 -0.12 4.72 -3.72
C ARG A 65 -1.06 4.77 -4.91
N TYR A 66 -1.59 5.94 -5.24
CA TYR A 66 -2.41 6.13 -6.42
C TYR A 66 -1.64 5.84 -7.72
N ILE A 67 -0.40 6.33 -7.84
CA ILE A 67 0.46 6.03 -9.01
C ILE A 67 0.69 4.52 -9.13
N PHE A 68 0.97 3.82 -8.02
CA PHE A 68 1.08 2.36 -8.00
C PHE A 68 -0.17 1.67 -8.53
N LEU A 69 -1.35 2.00 -8.00
CA LEU A 69 -2.63 1.43 -8.45
C LEU A 69 -2.87 1.65 -9.95
N LYS A 70 -2.57 2.84 -10.47
CA LYS A 70 -2.69 3.17 -11.90
C LYS A 70 -1.85 2.28 -12.82
N THR A 71 -0.75 1.71 -12.33
CA THR A 71 0.10 0.86 -13.17
C THR A 71 -0.61 -0.42 -13.62
N PHE A 72 -1.53 -0.96 -12.80
CA PHE A 72 -2.15 -2.28 -13.04
C PHE A 72 -3.68 -2.31 -13.00
N LEU A 73 -4.36 -1.37 -12.33
CA LEU A 73 -5.82 -1.28 -12.31
C LEU A 73 -6.37 -0.56 -13.55
N ARG A 74 -7.48 -1.06 -14.07
CA ARG A 74 -8.23 -0.54 -15.22
C ARG A 74 -9.67 -0.19 -14.86
N GLY A 75 -10.17 -0.71 -13.74
CA GLY A 75 -11.49 -0.46 -13.17
C GLY A 75 -12.39 -1.69 -13.26
N GLY A 76 -13.25 -1.87 -12.25
CA GLY A 76 -14.18 -3.00 -12.17
C GLY A 76 -13.56 -4.33 -11.72
N GLU A 77 -12.25 -4.38 -11.44
CA GLU A 77 -11.60 -5.61 -10.97
C GLU A 77 -12.09 -6.04 -9.59
N LYS A 78 -12.15 -7.36 -9.35
CA LYS A 78 -12.19 -7.92 -8.01
C LYS A 78 -10.77 -8.02 -7.47
N ILE A 79 -10.49 -7.33 -6.37
CA ILE A 79 -9.14 -7.14 -5.84
C ILE A 79 -8.99 -7.67 -4.42
N LEU A 80 -7.78 -8.14 -4.10
CA LEU A 80 -7.36 -8.48 -2.74
C LEU A 80 -6.09 -7.70 -2.39
N GLU A 81 -6.19 -6.78 -1.45
CA GLU A 81 -5.05 -6.14 -0.81
C GLU A 81 -4.57 -6.96 0.39
N ILE A 82 -3.28 -7.28 0.44
CA ILE A 82 -2.64 -7.94 1.58
C ILE A 82 -1.89 -6.92 2.42
N GLY A 83 -2.25 -6.82 3.71
CA GLY A 83 -1.63 -5.89 4.65
C GLY A 83 -1.98 -4.44 4.34
N THR A 84 -3.27 -4.11 4.41
CA THR A 84 -3.79 -2.78 4.05
C THR A 84 -3.30 -1.67 5.00
N GLY A 85 -2.82 -2.06 6.18
CA GLY A 85 -2.38 -1.16 7.23
C GLY A 85 -3.55 -0.37 7.81
N HIS A 86 -3.28 0.41 8.85
CA HIS A 86 -4.29 1.21 9.54
C HIS A 86 -5.05 2.19 8.62
N SER A 87 -4.43 2.63 7.53
CA SER A 87 -5.02 3.64 6.63
C SER A 87 -6.07 3.08 5.67
N ALA A 88 -6.05 1.77 5.40
CA ALA A 88 -6.80 1.12 4.33
C ALA A 88 -6.74 1.81 2.95
N LEU A 89 -5.68 2.59 2.70
CA LEU A 89 -5.71 3.65 1.71
C LEU A 89 -5.86 3.11 0.28
N MET A 90 -5.16 2.03 -0.06
CA MET A 90 -5.21 1.48 -1.41
C MET A 90 -6.52 0.74 -1.68
N ALA A 91 -7.05 -0.03 -0.72
CA ALA A 91 -8.38 -0.62 -0.83
C ALA A 91 -9.47 0.43 -1.00
N ILE A 92 -9.46 1.51 -0.20
CA ILE A 92 -10.41 2.62 -0.33
C ILE A 92 -10.28 3.31 -1.70
N MET A 93 -9.05 3.57 -2.16
CA MET A 93 -8.80 4.14 -3.49
C MET A 93 -9.29 3.21 -4.61
N ALA A 94 -9.02 1.91 -4.53
CA ALA A 94 -9.46 0.93 -5.52
C ALA A 94 -10.99 0.88 -5.60
N ALA A 95 -11.68 0.82 -4.46
CA ALA A 95 -13.14 0.85 -4.42
C ALA A 95 -13.70 2.17 -4.97
N LYS A 96 -13.25 3.33 -4.47
CA LYS A 96 -13.82 4.64 -4.81
C LYS A 96 -13.45 5.13 -6.22
N LEU A 97 -12.18 5.00 -6.60
CA LEU A 97 -11.63 5.66 -7.80
C LEU A 97 -11.55 4.74 -9.01
N PHE A 98 -11.57 3.43 -8.79
CA PHE A 98 -11.50 2.41 -9.84
C PHE A 98 -12.75 1.53 -9.89
N ASN A 99 -13.73 1.72 -8.99
CA ASN A 99 -14.95 0.92 -8.94
C ASN A 99 -14.64 -0.59 -8.80
N CYS A 100 -13.60 -0.94 -8.04
CA CYS A 100 -13.22 -2.33 -7.79
C CYS A 100 -14.09 -2.96 -6.69
N GLU A 101 -14.37 -4.25 -6.81
CA GLU A 101 -14.82 -5.06 -5.67
C GLU A 101 -13.62 -5.33 -4.76
N ALA A 102 -13.52 -4.62 -3.63
CA ALA A 102 -12.32 -4.57 -2.83
C ALA A 102 -12.38 -5.48 -1.60
N TRP A 103 -11.41 -6.38 -1.47
CA TRP A 103 -11.12 -7.13 -0.26
C TRP A 103 -9.75 -6.69 0.28
N ALA A 104 -9.62 -6.61 1.60
CA ALA A 104 -8.40 -6.16 2.24
C ALA A 104 -8.13 -6.97 3.51
N THR A 105 -6.86 -7.26 3.79
CA THR A 105 -6.47 -8.01 4.99
C THR A 105 -5.55 -7.20 5.88
N GLU A 106 -5.69 -7.37 7.19
CA GLU A 106 -4.81 -6.77 8.20
C GLU A 106 -4.60 -7.75 9.36
N ILE A 107 -3.36 -7.86 9.85
CA ILE A 107 -2.97 -8.78 10.93
C ILE A 107 -2.94 -8.08 12.30
N ASP A 108 -2.64 -6.79 12.34
CA ASP A 108 -2.56 -6.00 13.57
C ASP A 108 -3.96 -5.55 14.03
N GLU A 109 -4.24 -5.61 15.33
CA GLU A 109 -5.58 -5.35 15.88
C GLU A 109 -5.93 -3.87 15.86
N GLU A 110 -5.00 -3.03 16.31
CA GLU A 110 -5.20 -1.60 16.31
C GLU A 110 -5.30 -1.09 14.87
N PHE A 111 -4.49 -1.62 13.95
CA PHE A 111 -4.57 -1.23 12.55
C PHE A 111 -5.84 -1.70 11.87
N PHE A 112 -6.34 -2.90 12.20
CA PHE A 112 -7.62 -3.38 11.69
C PHE A 112 -8.77 -2.43 12.08
N GLU A 113 -8.83 -1.99 13.33
CA GLU A 113 -9.86 -1.05 13.79
C GLU A 113 -9.76 0.33 13.12
N TYR A 114 -8.55 0.86 12.94
CA TYR A 114 -8.37 2.10 12.17
C TYR A 114 -8.76 1.94 10.70
N ALA A 115 -8.40 0.81 10.07
CA ALA A 115 -8.75 0.49 8.70
C ALA A 115 -10.27 0.46 8.52
N LYS A 116 -10.97 -0.21 9.45
CA LYS A 116 -12.43 -0.27 9.50
C LYS A 116 -13.06 1.13 9.59
N ARG A 117 -12.63 1.96 10.55
CA ARG A 117 -13.13 3.34 10.67
C ARG A 117 -12.88 4.17 9.42
N ASN A 118 -11.72 4.01 8.79
CA ASN A 118 -11.39 4.69 7.54
C ASN A 118 -12.30 4.26 6.38
N ILE A 119 -12.57 2.97 6.24
CA ILE A 119 -13.48 2.42 5.23
C ILE A 119 -14.89 3.00 5.41
N GLU A 120 -15.40 2.95 6.65
CA GLU A 120 -16.74 3.47 7.01
C GLU A 120 -16.85 4.99 6.76
N CYS A 121 -15.84 5.76 7.19
CA CYS A 121 -15.80 7.22 7.01
C CYS A 121 -15.86 7.66 5.54
N ASN A 122 -15.28 6.87 4.64
CA ASN A 122 -15.27 7.14 3.20
C ASN A 122 -16.48 6.55 2.45
N LYS A 123 -17.39 5.86 3.15
CA LYS A 123 -18.62 5.27 2.60
C LYS A 123 -18.37 4.36 1.40
N VAL A 124 -17.29 3.58 1.45
CA VAL A 124 -16.94 2.60 0.42
C VAL A 124 -17.19 1.18 0.93
N GLN A 125 -17.49 0.26 0.02
CA GLN A 125 -17.60 -1.16 0.34
C GLN A 125 -16.24 -1.82 0.15
N VAL A 126 -15.59 -2.16 1.26
CA VAL A 126 -14.37 -2.96 1.30
C VAL A 126 -14.62 -4.11 2.27
N LYS A 127 -14.44 -5.36 1.83
CA LYS A 127 -14.47 -6.52 2.72
C LYS A 127 -13.15 -6.60 3.47
N LEU A 128 -13.11 -6.02 4.66
CA LEU A 128 -11.95 -6.08 5.55
C LEU A 128 -11.93 -7.40 6.33
N ILE A 129 -10.81 -8.11 6.29
CA ILE A 129 -10.65 -9.44 6.90
C ILE A 129 -9.47 -9.42 7.86
N LYS A 130 -9.70 -9.84 9.09
CA LYS A 130 -8.69 -9.94 10.12
C LYS A 130 -7.83 -11.20 9.91
N SER A 131 -6.54 -11.03 9.62
CA SER A 131 -5.58 -12.12 9.54
C SER A 131 -5.13 -12.56 10.94
N LYS A 132 -4.95 -13.87 11.14
CA LYS A 132 -4.37 -14.46 12.35
C LYS A 132 -2.98 -15.08 12.05
N GLY A 133 -2.23 -14.46 11.14
CA GLY A 133 -0.90 -14.93 10.71
C GLY A 133 -0.85 -15.56 9.31
N GLN A 134 -2.01 -15.71 8.66
CA GLN A 134 -2.12 -16.17 7.28
C GLN A 134 -1.91 -15.02 6.28
N ILE A 135 -1.39 -15.33 5.08
CA ILE A 135 -1.29 -14.35 3.99
C ILE A 135 -2.55 -14.43 3.12
N ILE A 136 -2.79 -15.57 2.47
CA ILE A 136 -4.00 -15.84 1.69
C ILE A 136 -4.62 -17.18 2.12
N LYS A 137 -3.83 -18.27 2.12
CA LYS A 137 -4.33 -19.62 2.42
C LYS A 137 -4.85 -19.71 3.86
N GLY A 138 -6.06 -20.23 4.02
CA GLY A 138 -6.75 -20.33 5.31
C GLY A 138 -7.42 -19.02 5.78
N LEU A 139 -7.22 -17.92 5.05
CA LEU A 139 -7.90 -16.64 5.29
C LEU A 139 -9.01 -16.39 4.26
N ILE A 140 -8.71 -16.70 3.01
CA ILE A 140 -9.63 -16.56 1.88
C ILE A 140 -10.28 -17.92 1.60
N PRO A 141 -11.62 -17.97 1.38
CA PRO A 141 -12.30 -19.21 1.03
C PRO A 141 -11.69 -19.89 -0.19
N GLU A 142 -11.60 -21.22 -0.15
CA GLU A 142 -11.20 -22.00 -1.32
C GLU A 142 -12.19 -21.77 -2.47
N GLY A 143 -11.66 -21.67 -3.69
CA GLY A 143 -12.45 -21.36 -4.89
C GLY A 143 -12.68 -19.88 -5.16
N GLU A 144 -12.44 -18.99 -4.18
CA GLU A 144 -12.49 -17.54 -4.41
C GLU A 144 -11.31 -17.08 -5.27
N LYS A 145 -11.57 -16.23 -6.26
CA LYS A 145 -10.56 -15.80 -7.25
C LYS A 145 -10.59 -14.30 -7.49
N PHE A 146 -9.41 -13.71 -7.63
CA PHE A 146 -9.22 -12.28 -7.84
C PHE A 146 -8.63 -11.99 -9.22
N ASP A 147 -9.03 -10.85 -9.78
CA ASP A 147 -8.38 -10.29 -10.98
C ASP A 147 -7.00 -9.71 -10.62
N VAL A 148 -6.89 -9.13 -9.42
CA VAL A 148 -5.64 -8.58 -8.91
C VAL A 148 -5.46 -8.89 -7.43
N ILE A 149 -4.29 -9.42 -7.07
CA ILE A 149 -3.82 -9.48 -5.69
C ILE A 149 -2.67 -8.48 -5.57
N PHE A 150 -2.65 -7.62 -4.56
CA PHE A 150 -1.54 -6.67 -4.42
C PHE A 150 -1.16 -6.42 -2.97
N SER A 151 0.07 -5.95 -2.79
CA SER A 151 0.58 -5.60 -1.46
C SER A 151 1.63 -4.50 -1.54
N ALA A 152 1.78 -3.81 -0.41
CA ALA A 152 2.96 -3.03 -0.09
C ALA A 152 3.76 -3.78 0.98
N PRO A 153 4.45 -4.85 0.60
CA PRO A 153 4.95 -5.81 1.58
C PRO A 153 5.99 -5.18 2.51
N PRO A 154 6.11 -5.66 3.75
CA PRO A 154 7.29 -5.41 4.56
C PRO A 154 8.52 -5.97 3.82
N TYR A 155 9.63 -5.24 3.86
CA TYR A 155 10.77 -5.49 2.97
C TYR A 155 12.14 -5.41 3.66
N TYR A 156 12.18 -5.22 4.98
CA TYR A 156 13.43 -5.29 5.74
C TYR A 156 13.77 -6.73 6.13
N GLU A 157 15.05 -7.05 6.13
CA GLU A 157 15.60 -8.35 6.54
C GLU A 157 15.35 -8.61 8.03
N LYS A 158 15.55 -7.56 8.84
CA LYS A 158 15.55 -7.59 10.30
C LYS A 158 14.86 -6.33 10.84
N PRO A 159 14.42 -6.32 12.10
CA PRO A 159 13.86 -5.13 12.73
C PRO A 159 14.82 -3.94 12.59
N THR A 160 14.33 -2.83 12.08
CA THR A 160 15.12 -1.60 11.94
C THR A 160 14.86 -0.67 13.11
N LYS A 161 15.87 0.12 13.53
CA LYS A 161 15.65 1.27 14.41
C LYS A 161 14.83 2.31 13.63
N GLY A 162 13.53 2.38 13.87
CA GLY A 162 12.61 3.22 13.12
C GLY A 162 11.23 3.29 13.75
N VAL A 163 10.33 4.03 13.12
CA VAL A 163 8.97 4.29 13.62
C VAL A 163 7.99 3.16 13.27
N LEU A 164 8.40 2.22 12.40
CA LEU A 164 7.55 1.11 11.99
C LEU A 164 7.54 0.00 13.03
N THR A 165 6.38 -0.65 13.19
CA THR A 165 6.32 -1.89 13.97
C THR A 165 7.11 -2.99 13.26
N PRO A 166 7.63 -4.01 13.98
CA PRO A 166 8.29 -5.15 13.34
C PRO A 166 7.42 -5.83 12.27
N ILE A 167 6.11 -5.88 12.49
CA ILE A 167 5.13 -6.45 11.56
C ILE A 167 5.07 -5.64 10.25
N GLU A 168 5.07 -4.30 10.32
CA GLU A 168 5.08 -3.44 9.13
C GLU A 168 6.43 -3.41 8.40
N ALA A 169 7.52 -3.76 9.08
CA ALA A 169 8.86 -3.57 8.56
C ALA A 169 9.48 -4.87 8.00
N VAL A 170 9.35 -5.98 8.71
CA VAL A 170 10.19 -7.16 8.48
C VAL A 170 9.58 -8.11 7.47
N GLY A 171 10.12 -8.12 6.25
CA GLY A 171 9.80 -9.11 5.23
C GLY A 171 10.51 -10.44 5.46
N GLY A 172 11.69 -10.40 6.11
CA GLY A 172 12.54 -11.56 6.38
C GLY A 172 13.24 -12.10 5.13
N GLY A 173 14.13 -13.08 5.32
CA GLY A 173 15.03 -13.54 4.24
C GLY A 173 16.34 -12.77 4.24
N GLU A 174 17.17 -12.99 3.22
CA GLU A 174 18.50 -12.39 3.12
C GLU A 174 18.42 -10.91 2.72
N TYR A 175 17.43 -10.55 1.91
CA TYR A 175 17.23 -9.19 1.37
C TYR A 175 15.88 -8.58 1.75
N GLY A 176 15.03 -9.32 2.48
CA GLY A 176 13.66 -8.92 2.87
C GLY A 176 12.56 -9.49 1.98
N GLU A 177 12.89 -10.45 1.12
CA GLU A 177 12.06 -11.04 0.07
C GLU A 177 11.07 -12.11 0.56
N LYS A 178 11.30 -12.71 1.74
CA LYS A 178 10.61 -13.94 2.16
C LYS A 178 9.09 -13.80 2.17
N PHE A 179 8.55 -12.68 2.68
CA PHE A 179 7.12 -12.39 2.63
C PHE A 179 6.59 -12.31 1.20
N SER A 180 7.27 -11.56 0.33
CA SER A 180 6.87 -11.37 -1.07
C SER A 180 6.83 -12.69 -1.84
N LEU A 181 7.84 -13.55 -1.63
CA LEU A 181 7.89 -14.87 -2.26
C LEU A 181 6.79 -15.81 -1.75
N LYS A 182 6.46 -15.75 -0.46
CA LYS A 182 5.35 -16.53 0.11
C LYS A 182 4.01 -16.07 -0.46
N LEU A 183 3.80 -14.75 -0.54
CA LEU A 183 2.61 -14.16 -1.18
C LEU A 183 2.48 -14.62 -2.64
N LEU A 184 3.54 -14.51 -3.45
CA LEU A 184 3.53 -14.94 -4.85
C LEU A 184 3.22 -16.42 -5.01
N ARG A 185 3.70 -17.27 -4.11
CA ARG A 185 3.42 -18.71 -4.12
C ARG A 185 1.95 -19.00 -3.82
N GLU A 186 1.40 -18.38 -2.79
CA GLU A 186 -0.01 -18.59 -2.42
C GLU A 186 -0.97 -17.97 -3.45
N ALA A 187 -0.63 -16.81 -4.01
CA ALA A 187 -1.47 -16.07 -4.92
C ALA A 187 -1.86 -16.86 -6.19
N LYS A 188 -0.99 -17.76 -6.69
CA LYS A 188 -1.28 -18.58 -7.87
C LYS A 188 -2.62 -19.29 -7.77
N ASP A 189 -2.93 -19.81 -6.59
CA ASP A 189 -4.14 -20.59 -6.35
C ASP A 189 -5.39 -19.71 -6.17
N TYR A 190 -5.25 -18.38 -6.19
CA TYR A 190 -6.33 -17.42 -5.95
C TYR A 190 -6.46 -16.38 -7.08
N LEU A 191 -5.72 -16.53 -8.18
CA LEU A 191 -5.87 -15.69 -9.36
C LEU A 191 -6.87 -16.29 -10.35
N LYS A 192 -7.68 -15.42 -10.95
CA LYS A 192 -8.45 -15.74 -12.17
C LYS A 192 -7.50 -15.96 -13.37
N PRO A 193 -7.97 -16.55 -14.47
CA PRO A 193 -7.24 -16.51 -15.74
C PRO A 193 -6.87 -15.06 -16.09
N LYS A 194 -5.60 -14.82 -16.48
CA LYS A 194 -5.04 -13.47 -16.72
C LYS A 194 -4.97 -12.54 -15.49
N GLY A 195 -5.23 -13.09 -14.30
CA GLY A 195 -5.03 -12.40 -13.03
C GLY A 195 -3.56 -12.06 -12.82
N LYS A 196 -3.31 -11.07 -11.96
CA LYS A 196 -1.95 -10.59 -11.70
C LYS A 196 -1.69 -10.34 -10.21
N VAL A 197 -0.43 -10.45 -9.82
CA VAL A 197 0.06 -9.94 -8.54
C VAL A 197 0.77 -8.62 -8.77
N ALA A 198 0.57 -7.60 -7.93
CA ALA A 198 1.35 -6.36 -7.97
C ALA A 198 1.98 -6.04 -6.61
N LEU A 199 3.28 -5.77 -6.59
CA LEU A 199 4.03 -5.42 -5.38
C LEU A 199 4.59 -4.01 -5.47
N PHE A 200 4.29 -3.19 -4.47
CA PHE A 200 4.90 -1.86 -4.29
C PHE A 200 6.18 -1.98 -3.47
N LEU A 201 7.33 -1.76 -4.12
CA LEU A 201 8.65 -2.04 -3.54
C LEU A 201 9.57 -0.82 -3.55
N PRO A 202 10.57 -0.78 -2.64
CA PRO A 202 11.61 0.25 -2.67
C PRO A 202 12.57 0.05 -3.85
N ASP A 203 13.32 1.10 -4.19
CA ASP A 203 14.45 1.02 -5.12
C ASP A 203 15.66 0.36 -4.43
N LYS A 204 15.58 -0.96 -4.24
CA LYS A 204 16.58 -1.80 -3.56
C LYS A 204 16.93 -2.99 -4.46
N ALA A 205 17.98 -2.85 -5.28
CA ALA A 205 18.32 -3.82 -6.32
C ALA A 205 18.46 -5.29 -5.82
N PRO A 206 19.14 -5.59 -4.69
CA PRO A 206 19.25 -6.98 -4.23
C PRO A 206 17.88 -7.63 -3.91
N LEU A 207 16.98 -6.88 -3.27
CA LEU A 207 15.62 -7.33 -2.98
C LEU A 207 14.81 -7.57 -4.25
N LEU A 208 14.86 -6.61 -5.18
CA LEU A 208 14.13 -6.71 -6.45
C LEU A 208 14.60 -7.95 -7.23
N ASN A 209 15.92 -8.13 -7.37
CA ASN A 209 16.52 -9.27 -8.07
C ASN A 209 16.14 -10.61 -7.43
N ALA A 210 16.19 -10.70 -6.09
CA ALA A 210 15.81 -11.92 -5.37
C ALA A 210 14.33 -12.27 -5.61
N ILE A 211 13.45 -11.27 -5.61
CA ILE A 211 12.02 -11.48 -5.89
C ILE A 211 11.81 -11.91 -7.34
N THR A 212 12.44 -11.22 -8.31
CA THR A 212 12.18 -11.50 -9.74
C THR A 212 12.71 -12.86 -10.17
N GLN A 213 13.93 -13.24 -9.75
CA GLN A 213 14.51 -14.54 -10.10
C GLN A 213 13.67 -15.72 -9.58
N GLU A 214 13.22 -15.65 -8.33
CA GLU A 214 12.37 -16.70 -7.77
C GLU A 214 10.96 -16.69 -8.37
N ALA A 215 10.42 -15.53 -8.70
CA ALA A 215 9.13 -15.43 -9.38
C ALA A 215 9.15 -16.01 -10.81
N GLU A 216 10.25 -15.85 -11.55
CA GLU A 216 10.46 -16.48 -12.86
C GLU A 216 10.51 -18.01 -12.76
N LYS A 217 11.19 -18.55 -11.75
CA LYS A 217 11.18 -20.00 -11.45
C LYS A 217 9.78 -20.50 -11.09
N MET A 218 8.94 -19.64 -10.53
CA MET A 218 7.53 -19.90 -10.29
C MET A 218 6.67 -19.79 -11.57
N GLY A 219 7.23 -19.43 -12.73
CA GLY A 219 6.50 -19.32 -14.00
C GLY A 219 5.80 -17.98 -14.19
N TYR A 220 6.09 -16.97 -13.38
CA TYR A 220 5.57 -15.62 -13.62
C TYR A 220 6.36 -14.91 -14.72
N ARG A 221 5.64 -14.27 -15.65
CA ARG A 221 6.16 -13.15 -16.44
C ARG A 221 6.11 -11.89 -15.59
N ILE A 222 7.14 -11.06 -15.68
CA ILE A 222 7.34 -9.90 -14.80
C ILE A 222 7.41 -8.62 -15.62
N ARG A 223 6.70 -7.60 -15.16
CA ARG A 223 6.82 -6.22 -15.64
C ARG A 223 7.18 -5.33 -14.46
N ASP A 224 8.33 -4.66 -14.53
CA ASP A 224 8.73 -3.64 -13.57
C ASP A 224 8.43 -2.24 -14.11
N ILE A 225 7.68 -1.45 -13.34
CA ILE A 225 7.47 -0.02 -13.61
C ILE A 225 8.10 0.76 -12.47
N LYS A 226 9.23 1.40 -12.77
CA LYS A 226 9.94 2.33 -11.88
C LYS A 226 9.32 3.73 -11.97
N PHE A 227 9.02 4.34 -10.82
CA PHE A 227 8.52 5.71 -10.76
C PHE A 227 9.05 6.47 -9.53
N LYS A 228 9.04 7.79 -9.62
CA LYS A 228 9.43 8.69 -8.53
C LYS A 228 8.21 9.44 -8.01
N ALA A 229 8.00 9.41 -6.70
CA ALA A 229 6.97 10.18 -6.01
C ALA A 229 7.60 10.96 -4.85
N GLY A 230 7.66 12.28 -4.99
CA GLY A 230 8.44 13.13 -4.10
C GLY A 230 9.94 12.81 -4.16
N THR A 231 10.56 12.55 -3.02
CA THR A 231 11.99 12.20 -2.91
C THR A 231 12.26 10.70 -3.05
N ARG A 232 11.22 9.86 -3.11
CA ARG A 232 11.36 8.41 -3.10
C ARG A 232 11.15 7.83 -4.49
N VAL A 233 12.02 6.90 -4.84
CA VAL A 233 11.88 6.04 -6.01
C VAL A 233 11.23 4.73 -5.55
N ARG A 234 10.30 4.23 -6.37
CA ARG A 234 9.47 3.06 -6.09
C ARG A 234 9.33 2.22 -7.35
N HIS A 235 9.12 0.94 -7.12
CA HIS A 235 8.90 -0.06 -8.15
C HIS A 235 7.50 -0.64 -8.00
N SER A 236 6.83 -0.80 -9.13
CA SER A 236 5.62 -1.62 -9.25
C SER A 236 6.00 -2.88 -10.00
N LEU A 237 6.32 -3.94 -9.27
CA LEU A 237 6.54 -5.26 -9.87
C LEU A 237 5.20 -5.94 -10.09
N ILE A 238 4.86 -6.20 -11.35
CA ILE A 238 3.61 -6.83 -11.77
C ILE A 238 3.93 -8.22 -12.32
N PHE A 239 3.29 -9.23 -11.76
CA PHE A 239 3.51 -10.65 -12.05
C PHE A 239 2.26 -11.25 -12.68
N THR A 240 2.41 -11.93 -13.81
CA THR A 240 1.31 -12.63 -14.51
C THR A 240 1.73 -14.06 -14.85
N LEU A 241 0.83 -15.02 -14.75
CA LEU A 241 1.04 -16.40 -15.23
C LEU A 241 0.75 -16.48 -16.74
#